data_AF-A0A357VLU7-F1
#
_entry.id   AF-A0A357VLU7-F1
#
_cell.length_a   1.000
_cell.length_b   1.000
_cell.length_c   1.000
_cell.angle_alpha   90.00
_cell.angle_beta   90.00
_cell.angle_gamma   90.00
#
_symmetry.space_group_name_H-M   'P 1'
#
loop_
_entity.id
_entity.type
_entity.pdbx_description
1 polymer ?
#
loop_
_entity_poly.entity_id
_entity_poly.type
_entity_poly.pdbx_seq_one_letter_code
_entity_poly.pdbx_strand_id
1 'polypeptide(L)'
;MVLWSLFIILIFSIIFFVEYSFFLKQDKEEVMLIPDDSGKVEFNAGYLELSYDFSQVKILKKDDKIEIIDKLTGELLDAYGEEVKPLSEGKYQYTIYRERKGNFGILRLYTVFKVFEKEGKKEIVEILDKYWDIMSKSGWYIENQQAASMITPGDFPSKRIETVGRVTIARKNKNDGWIVRRIYDLGYVYWIEIPPFFRQEEPSPLSENFTIYTS
;
A
#
# COMPACT_ATOMS: atom_id res chain seq x y z
N MET A 1 -41.85 41.04 -13.30
CA MET A 1 -40.97 40.76 -12.14
C MET A 1 -40.48 39.32 -12.09
N VAL A 2 -41.31 38.31 -12.37
CA VAL A 2 -40.96 36.88 -12.24
C VAL A 2 -39.80 36.40 -13.13
N LEU A 3 -39.66 36.92 -14.35
CA LEU A 3 -38.56 36.55 -15.25
C LEU A 3 -37.18 37.00 -14.75
N TRP A 4 -37.11 38.18 -14.13
CA TRP A 4 -35.86 38.74 -13.61
C TRP A 4 -35.35 37.96 -12.39
N SER A 5 -36.26 37.50 -11.52
CA SER A 5 -35.94 36.64 -10.39
C SER A 5 -35.43 35.26 -10.81
N LEU A 6 -35.98 34.67 -11.88
CA LEU A 6 -35.51 33.39 -12.41
C LEU A 6 -34.11 33.49 -13.02
N PHE A 7 -33.81 34.61 -13.70
CA PHE A 7 -32.49 34.87 -14.28
C PHE A 7 -31.41 35.02 -13.21
N ILE A 8 -31.72 35.68 -12.09
CA ILE A 8 -30.78 35.84 -10.96
C ILE A 8 -30.49 34.48 -10.30
N ILE A 9 -31.51 33.64 -10.08
CA ILE A 9 -31.33 32.30 -9.50
C ILE A 9 -30.45 31.41 -10.39
N LEU A 10 -30.63 31.50 -11.71
CA LEU A 10 -29.82 30.75 -12.68
C LEU A 10 -28.34 31.16 -12.60
N ILE A 11 -28.06 32.47 -12.57
CA ILE A 11 -26.69 32.99 -12.47
C ILE A 11 -26.03 32.54 -11.18
N PHE A 12 -26.72 32.65 -10.04
CA PHE A 12 -26.19 32.18 -8.75
C PHE A 12 -25.93 30.67 -8.75
N SER A 13 -26.79 29.88 -9.39
CA SER A 13 -26.60 28.43 -9.49
C SER A 13 -25.38 28.07 -10.34
N ILE A 14 -25.12 28.81 -11.43
CA ILE A 14 -23.93 28.63 -12.27
C ILE A 14 -22.67 29.02 -11.52
N ILE A 15 -22.66 30.17 -10.83
CA ILE A 15 -21.51 30.63 -10.04
C ILE A 15 -21.21 29.62 -8.93
N PHE A 16 -22.23 29.19 -8.18
CA PHE A 16 -22.09 28.18 -7.14
C PHE A 16 -21.57 26.85 -7.71
N PHE A 17 -22.05 26.43 -8.89
CA PHE A 17 -21.56 25.20 -9.53
C PHE A 17 -20.11 25.33 -10.00
N VAL A 18 -19.71 26.49 -10.54
CA VAL A 18 -18.33 26.77 -10.97
C VAL A 18 -17.38 26.84 -9.77
N GLU A 19 -17.76 27.53 -8.70
CA GLU A 19 -16.98 27.58 -7.46
C GLU A 19 -16.89 26.21 -6.79
N TYR A 20 -18.00 25.45 -6.72
CA TYR A 20 -18.02 24.11 -6.16
C TYR A 20 -17.19 23.12 -6.99
N SER A 21 -17.25 23.20 -8.32
CA SER A 21 -16.42 22.36 -9.19
C SER A 21 -14.94 22.78 -9.17
N PHE A 22 -14.63 24.05 -8.93
CA PHE A 22 -13.27 24.51 -8.66
C PHE A 22 -12.76 24.00 -7.30
N PHE A 23 -13.60 24.02 -6.26
CA PHE A 23 -13.29 23.49 -4.94
C PHE A 23 -13.07 21.96 -4.94
N LEU A 24 -13.85 21.23 -5.74
CA LEU A 24 -13.66 19.79 -5.96
C LEU A 24 -12.42 19.45 -6.79
N LYS A 25 -11.89 20.42 -7.55
CA LYS A 25 -10.73 20.26 -8.44
C LYS A 25 -9.45 20.84 -7.84
N GLN A 26 -9.45 21.15 -6.55
CA GLN A 26 -8.21 21.36 -5.82
C GLN A 26 -7.47 20.02 -5.82
N ASP A 27 -6.56 19.83 -6.78
CA ASP A 27 -5.60 18.73 -6.75
C ASP A 27 -4.94 18.78 -5.38
N LYS A 28 -5.22 17.75 -4.57
CA LYS A 28 -4.56 17.59 -3.28
C LYS A 28 -3.05 17.58 -3.52
N GLU A 29 -2.31 18.26 -2.65
CA GLU A 29 -0.87 18.48 -2.80
C GLU A 29 -0.13 17.17 -3.10
N GLU A 30 0.45 17.10 -4.30
CA GLU A 30 1.42 16.07 -4.63
C GLU A 30 2.72 16.40 -3.90
N VAL A 31 3.13 15.54 -2.97
CA VAL A 31 4.39 15.74 -2.23
C VAL A 31 5.47 14.89 -2.89
N MET A 32 6.57 15.53 -3.29
CA MET A 32 7.75 14.81 -3.74
C MET A 32 8.43 14.17 -2.53
N LEU A 33 8.61 12.85 -2.57
CA LEU A 33 9.35 12.13 -1.53
C LEU A 33 10.80 11.97 -1.93
N ILE A 34 11.68 12.05 -0.95
CA ILE A 34 13.10 11.75 -1.08
C ILE A 34 13.36 10.49 -0.26
N PRO A 35 13.90 9.41 -0.85
CA PRO A 35 14.24 8.21 -0.11
C PRO A 35 15.41 8.49 0.83
N ASP A 36 15.45 7.79 1.96
CA ASP A 36 16.61 7.80 2.85
C ASP A 36 17.81 7.04 2.24
N ASP A 37 18.93 7.02 2.96
CA ASP A 37 20.15 6.34 2.52
C ASP A 37 19.99 4.81 2.33
N SER A 38 18.92 4.23 2.89
CA SER A 38 18.55 2.82 2.74
C SER A 38 17.50 2.57 1.64
N GLY A 39 17.10 3.62 0.91
CA GLY A 39 16.09 3.52 -0.14
C GLY A 39 14.65 3.45 0.36
N LYS A 40 14.39 3.79 1.62
CA LYS A 40 13.05 3.79 2.21
C LYS A 40 12.39 5.15 2.03
N VAL A 41 11.08 5.13 1.79
CA VAL A 41 10.23 6.32 1.78
C VAL A 41 9.12 6.16 2.81
N GLU A 42 8.81 7.25 3.52
CA GLU A 42 7.72 7.28 4.49
C GLU A 42 6.38 7.05 3.80
N PHE A 43 5.66 6.04 4.26
CA PHE A 43 4.27 5.77 3.89
C PHE A 43 3.33 6.13 5.04
N ASN A 44 2.01 5.93 4.91
CA ASN A 44 1.09 6.48 5.91
C ASN A 44 1.26 5.86 7.29
N ALA A 45 1.57 4.56 7.34
CA ALA A 45 1.67 3.87 8.62
C ALA A 45 2.97 3.07 8.82
N GLY A 46 3.91 3.21 7.89
CA GLY A 46 5.21 2.55 7.87
C GLY A 46 6.09 3.11 6.77
N TYR A 47 7.00 2.30 6.22
CA TYR A 47 7.92 2.70 5.16
C TYR A 47 7.92 1.69 4.03
N LEU A 48 8.04 2.18 2.81
CA LEU A 48 8.21 1.35 1.62
C LEU A 48 9.67 1.38 1.20
N GLU A 49 10.29 0.21 1.05
CA GLU A 49 11.65 0.09 0.53
C GLU A 49 11.62 -0.04 -1.00
N LEU A 50 12.33 0.85 -1.68
CA LEU A 50 12.29 1.00 -3.13
C LEU A 50 13.66 0.66 -3.74
N SER A 51 13.66 -0.21 -4.75
CA SER A 51 14.87 -0.61 -5.48
C SER A 51 14.92 0.03 -6.87
N TYR A 52 15.05 1.35 -6.94
CA TYR A 52 15.20 2.11 -8.19
C TYR A 52 16.47 2.95 -8.18
N ASP A 53 16.96 3.31 -9.36
CA ASP A 53 17.90 4.42 -9.50
C ASP A 53 17.15 5.74 -9.28
N PHE A 54 17.26 6.30 -8.08
CA PHE A 54 16.58 7.54 -7.69
C PHE A 54 17.02 8.77 -8.50
N SER A 55 18.15 8.70 -9.20
CA SER A 55 18.54 9.75 -10.15
C SER A 55 17.60 9.78 -11.37
N GLN A 56 17.04 8.63 -11.74
CA GLN A 56 16.21 8.43 -12.93
C GLN A 56 14.70 8.52 -12.65
N VAL A 57 14.27 8.38 -11.39
CA VAL A 57 12.84 8.38 -11.03
C VAL A 57 12.44 9.54 -10.13
N LYS A 58 11.18 9.97 -10.25
CA LYS A 58 10.47 10.87 -9.34
C LYS A 58 9.54 10.02 -8.47
N ILE A 59 9.54 10.27 -7.17
CA ILE A 59 8.66 9.61 -6.20
C ILE A 59 7.64 10.64 -5.74
N LEU A 60 6.35 10.34 -5.93
CA LEU A 60 5.26 11.23 -5.57
C LEU A 60 4.31 10.56 -4.60
N LYS A 61 4.00 11.23 -3.50
CA LYS A 61 2.91 10.85 -2.61
C LYS A 61 1.63 11.57 -3.02
N LYS A 62 0.57 10.80 -3.24
CA LYS A 62 -0.78 11.27 -3.54
C LYS A 62 -1.76 10.52 -2.64
N ASP A 63 -2.30 11.21 -1.65
CA ASP A 63 -3.20 10.61 -0.65
C ASP A 63 -2.59 9.34 0.01
N ASP A 64 -3.19 8.19 -0.23
CA ASP A 64 -2.84 6.86 0.26
C ASP A 64 -1.93 6.08 -0.68
N LYS A 65 -1.35 6.76 -1.68
CA LYS A 65 -0.52 6.17 -2.70
C LYS A 65 0.83 6.83 -2.87
N ILE A 66 1.81 6.01 -3.27
CA ILE A 66 3.12 6.42 -3.75
C ILE A 66 3.25 6.01 -5.21
N GLU A 67 3.53 6.97 -6.09
CA GLU A 67 3.76 6.77 -7.52
C GLU A 67 5.25 6.92 -7.85
N ILE A 68 5.78 5.98 -8.65
CA ILE A 68 7.14 6.01 -9.19
C ILE A 68 7.07 6.37 -10.67
N ILE A 69 7.63 7.51 -11.03
CA ILE A 69 7.54 8.07 -12.38
C ILE A 69 8.94 8.19 -12.97
N ASP A 70 9.13 7.70 -14.18
CA ASP A 70 10.37 7.88 -14.93
C ASP A 70 10.56 9.37 -15.29
N LYS A 71 11.71 9.96 -14.94
CA LYS A 71 11.96 11.41 -15.16
C LYS A 71 12.13 11.76 -16.64
N LEU A 72 12.59 10.82 -17.46
CA LEU A 72 12.89 11.08 -18.87
C LEU A 72 11.60 11.09 -19.71
N THR A 73 10.74 10.11 -19.47
CA THR A 73 9.54 9.84 -20.27
C THR A 73 8.26 10.38 -19.62
N GLY A 74 8.27 10.57 -18.30
CA GLY A 74 7.07 10.88 -17.52
C GLY A 74 6.14 9.67 -17.34
N GLU A 75 6.56 8.47 -17.71
CA GLU A 75 5.75 7.26 -17.56
C GLU A 75 5.63 6.84 -16.09
N LEU A 76 4.41 6.49 -15.66
CA LEU A 76 4.18 5.83 -14.37
C LEU A 76 4.71 4.39 -14.44
N LEU A 77 5.80 4.12 -13.73
CA LEU A 77 6.43 2.80 -13.69
C LEU A 77 5.67 1.85 -12.76
N ASP A 78 5.38 2.33 -11.55
CA ASP A 78 4.72 1.58 -10.49
C ASP A 78 3.96 2.51 -9.56
N ALA A 79 2.95 1.97 -8.89
CA ALA A 79 2.29 2.64 -7.77
C ALA A 79 2.11 1.68 -6.60
N TYR A 80 2.09 2.23 -5.40
CA TYR A 80 1.92 1.49 -4.16
C TYR A 80 0.80 2.15 -3.38
N GLY A 81 -0.06 1.36 -2.75
CA GLY A 81 -1.17 1.88 -1.95
C GLY A 81 -1.27 1.19 -0.60
N GLU A 82 -1.87 1.91 0.35
CA GLU A 82 -2.06 1.47 1.72
C GLU A 82 -3.47 1.77 2.21
N GLU A 83 -4.16 0.74 2.70
CA GLU A 83 -5.44 0.89 3.41
C GLU A 83 -5.30 0.42 4.85
N VAL A 84 -5.79 1.24 5.79
CA VAL A 84 -5.82 0.90 7.22
C VAL A 84 -7.27 0.85 7.69
N LYS A 85 -7.66 -0.28 8.30
CA LYS A 85 -9.01 -0.51 8.84
C LYS A 85 -8.93 -0.88 10.32
N PRO A 86 -9.61 -0.17 11.23
CA PRO A 86 -9.68 -0.57 12.63
C PRO A 86 -10.45 -1.88 12.77
N LEU A 87 -9.98 -2.80 13.61
CA LEU A 87 -10.65 -4.07 13.92
C LEU A 87 -11.29 -4.04 15.31
N SER A 88 -10.49 -3.73 16.33
CA SER A 88 -10.90 -3.60 17.73
C SER A 88 -9.93 -2.70 18.47
N GLU A 89 -10.11 -2.48 19.77
CA GLU A 89 -9.19 -1.67 20.57
C GLU A 89 -7.74 -2.13 20.40
N GLY A 90 -6.88 -1.22 19.94
CA GLY A 90 -5.47 -1.45 19.65
C GLY A 90 -5.20 -2.45 18.51
N LYS A 91 -6.18 -2.87 17.71
CA LYS A 91 -5.97 -3.81 16.58
C LYS A 91 -6.44 -3.22 15.27
N TYR A 92 -5.60 -3.33 14.27
CA TYR A 92 -5.82 -2.79 12.93
C TYR A 92 -5.52 -3.85 11.88
N GLN A 93 -6.22 -3.76 10.76
CA GLN A 93 -5.89 -4.48 9.54
C GLN A 93 -5.26 -3.49 8.57
N TYR A 94 -4.06 -3.84 8.12
CA TYR A 94 -3.32 -3.08 7.13
C TYR A 94 -3.35 -3.89 5.83
N THR A 95 -3.63 -3.21 4.73
CA THR A 95 -3.56 -3.76 3.38
C THR A 95 -2.58 -2.95 2.58
N ILE A 96 -1.49 -3.56 2.15
CA ILE A 96 -0.52 -2.95 1.23
C ILE A 96 -0.70 -3.61 -0.13
N TYR A 97 -0.54 -2.82 -1.19
CA TYR A 97 -0.54 -3.35 -2.54
C TYR A 97 0.43 -2.62 -3.46
N ARG A 98 0.99 -3.35 -4.42
CA ARG A 98 1.69 -2.80 -5.59
C ARG A 98 0.79 -2.90 -6.80
N GLU A 99 0.66 -1.79 -7.53
CA GLU A 99 -0.14 -1.67 -8.75
C GLU A 99 0.74 -1.71 -9.99
N ARG A 100 0.28 -2.46 -11.00
CA ARG A 100 0.78 -2.35 -12.37
C ARG A 100 -0.35 -1.89 -13.27
N LYS A 101 -0.15 -0.77 -13.97
CA LYS A 101 -1.08 -0.29 -15.00
C LYS A 101 -0.71 -0.90 -16.36
N GLY A 102 -1.72 -1.17 -17.16
CA GLY A 102 -1.54 -1.60 -18.54
C GLY A 102 -2.84 -1.57 -19.33
N ASN A 103 -2.85 -2.19 -20.50
CA ASN A 103 -4.07 -2.31 -21.32
C ASN A 103 -5.13 -3.26 -20.73
N PHE A 104 -4.80 -3.99 -19.67
CA PHE A 104 -5.73 -4.74 -18.83
C PHE A 104 -6.31 -3.88 -17.70
N GLY A 105 -5.95 -2.59 -17.65
CA GLY A 105 -6.36 -1.68 -16.59
C GLY A 105 -5.35 -1.67 -15.44
N ILE A 106 -5.77 -2.02 -14.23
CA ILE A 106 -4.97 -2.01 -13.00
C ILE A 106 -4.97 -3.41 -12.41
N LEU A 107 -3.78 -3.98 -12.28
CA LEU A 107 -3.50 -5.26 -11.63
C LEU A 107 -2.79 -4.97 -10.31
N ARG A 108 -3.20 -5.65 -9.24
CA ARG A 108 -2.65 -5.43 -7.89
C ARG A 108 -2.21 -6.74 -7.25
N LEU A 109 -1.05 -6.71 -6.61
CA LEU A 109 -0.60 -7.74 -5.67
C LEU A 109 -0.80 -7.21 -4.24
N TYR A 110 -1.62 -7.89 -3.45
CA TYR A 110 -2.00 -7.49 -2.10
C TYR A 110 -1.28 -8.30 -1.02
N THR A 111 -1.09 -7.68 0.13
CA THR A 111 -0.83 -8.35 1.41
C THR A 111 -1.65 -7.68 2.49
N VAL A 112 -2.40 -8.49 3.21
CA VAL A 112 -3.26 -8.08 4.32
C VAL A 112 -2.66 -8.65 5.59
N PHE A 113 -2.43 -7.82 6.58
CA PHE A 113 -1.84 -8.23 7.86
C PHE A 113 -2.46 -7.49 9.03
N LYS A 114 -2.37 -8.11 10.20
CA LYS A 114 -2.86 -7.55 11.46
C LYS A 114 -1.74 -6.82 12.16
N VAL A 115 -2.03 -5.60 12.62
CA VAL A 115 -1.15 -4.79 13.44
C VAL A 115 -1.80 -4.59 14.80
N PHE A 116 -1.04 -4.80 15.86
CA PHE A 116 -1.41 -4.37 17.21
C PHE A 116 -0.74 -3.03 17.50
N GLU A 117 -1.49 -2.06 18.00
CA GLU A 117 -1.01 -0.75 18.39
C GLU A 117 -1.36 -0.46 19.85
N LYS A 118 -0.36 -0.08 20.64
CA LYS A 118 -0.52 0.34 22.05
C LYS A 118 0.44 1.48 22.34
N GLU A 119 -0.07 2.57 22.91
CA GLU A 119 0.73 3.76 23.28
C GLU A 119 1.55 4.31 22.10
N GLY A 120 0.96 4.33 20.90
CA GLY A 120 1.60 4.77 19.65
C GLY A 120 2.64 3.79 19.09
N LYS A 121 2.82 2.62 19.71
CA LYS A 121 3.75 1.58 19.26
C LYS A 121 3.01 0.53 18.45
N LYS A 122 3.52 0.19 17.26
CA LYS A 122 2.90 -0.77 16.34
C LYS A 122 3.70 -2.07 16.29
N GLU A 123 3.01 -3.20 16.15
CA GLU A 123 3.62 -4.51 15.93
C GLU A 123 2.82 -5.32 14.90
N ILE A 124 3.51 -5.89 13.91
CA ILE A 124 2.92 -6.86 12.98
C ILE A 124 2.71 -8.18 13.71
N VAL A 125 1.45 -8.59 13.83
CA VAL A 125 1.03 -9.81 14.54
C VAL A 125 1.06 -11.01 13.61
N GLU A 126 0.40 -10.92 12.46
CA GLU A 126 0.26 -12.02 11.52
C GLU A 126 -0.12 -11.52 10.11
N ILE A 127 0.25 -12.28 9.08
CA ILE A 127 -0.28 -12.11 7.72
C ILE A 127 -1.63 -12.83 7.65
N LEU A 128 -2.67 -12.10 7.29
CA LEU A 128 -4.04 -12.61 7.14
C LEU A 128 -4.28 -13.14 5.74
N ASP A 129 -3.82 -12.41 4.70
CA ASP A 129 -4.07 -12.80 3.31
C ASP A 129 -3.03 -12.22 2.34
N LYS A 130 -2.95 -12.82 1.16
CA LYS A 130 -2.10 -12.44 0.03
C LYS A 130 -2.70 -12.93 -1.27
N TYR A 131 -2.97 -12.03 -2.20
CA TYR A 131 -3.70 -12.37 -3.42
C TYR A 131 -3.49 -11.32 -4.53
N TRP A 132 -3.91 -11.68 -5.74
CA TRP A 132 -3.98 -10.79 -6.89
C TRP A 132 -5.42 -10.38 -7.20
N ASP A 133 -5.59 -9.15 -7.69
CA ASP A 133 -6.88 -8.70 -8.23
C ASP A 133 -6.72 -7.75 -9.43
N ILE A 134 -7.75 -7.68 -10.27
CA ILE A 134 -7.87 -6.75 -11.41
C ILE A 134 -8.96 -5.73 -11.08
N MET A 135 -8.57 -4.49 -10.80
CA MET A 135 -9.50 -3.46 -10.30
C MET A 135 -10.35 -2.81 -11.40
N SER A 136 -10.10 -3.09 -12.67
CA SER A 136 -10.79 -2.46 -13.80
C SER A 136 -11.33 -3.50 -14.78
N LYS A 137 -12.59 -3.32 -15.16
CA LYS A 137 -13.35 -4.24 -16.01
C LYS A 137 -12.89 -4.14 -17.48
N SER A 138 -11.76 -4.74 -17.81
CA SER A 138 -11.14 -4.71 -19.14
C SER A 138 -11.37 -5.98 -19.98
N GLY A 139 -12.24 -6.88 -19.52
CA GLY A 139 -12.47 -8.20 -20.12
C GLY A 139 -11.30 -9.18 -19.95
N TRP A 140 -10.26 -8.78 -19.21
CA TRP A 140 -9.22 -9.66 -18.71
C TRP A 140 -9.67 -10.33 -17.41
N TYR A 141 -9.20 -11.55 -17.17
CA TYR A 141 -9.44 -12.32 -15.95
C TYR A 141 -8.16 -13.00 -15.48
N ILE A 142 -8.08 -13.31 -14.18
CA ILE A 142 -6.98 -14.08 -13.60
C ILE A 142 -7.21 -15.56 -13.93
N GLU A 143 -6.26 -16.18 -14.62
CA GLU A 143 -6.30 -17.61 -14.95
C GLU A 143 -5.53 -18.44 -13.91
N ASN A 144 -4.38 -17.93 -13.46
CA ASN A 144 -3.56 -18.56 -12.43
C ASN A 144 -2.84 -17.47 -11.62
N GLN A 145 -2.68 -17.68 -10.32
CA GLN A 145 -1.98 -16.76 -9.44
C GLN A 145 -1.25 -17.49 -8.31
N GLN A 146 -0.13 -16.91 -7.91
CA GLN A 146 0.65 -17.29 -6.74
C GLN A 146 1.09 -16.02 -6.02
N ALA A 147 0.99 -16.02 -4.70
CA ALA A 147 1.46 -14.95 -3.84
C ALA A 147 2.06 -15.54 -2.57
N ALA A 148 3.22 -15.03 -2.18
CA ALA A 148 3.94 -15.40 -0.97
C ALA A 148 4.34 -14.13 -0.23
N SER A 149 4.25 -14.18 1.10
CA SER A 149 4.62 -13.09 1.98
C SER A 149 5.31 -13.67 3.20
N MET A 150 6.39 -13.02 3.63
CA MET A 150 7.17 -13.41 4.79
C MET A 150 7.34 -12.21 5.70
N ILE A 151 7.10 -12.43 7.01
CA ILE A 151 7.52 -11.48 8.05
C ILE A 151 8.93 -11.86 8.46
N THR A 152 9.84 -10.91 8.36
CA THR A 152 11.20 -11.04 8.89
C THR A 152 11.38 -10.01 10.02
N PRO A 153 11.99 -10.40 11.15
CA PRO A 153 12.52 -9.41 12.09
C PRO A 153 13.49 -8.49 11.34
N GLY A 154 13.26 -7.18 11.39
CA GLY A 154 14.15 -6.18 10.83
C GLY A 154 15.18 -5.71 11.86
N ASP A 155 15.94 -4.67 11.52
CA ASP A 155 16.77 -3.95 12.48
C ASP A 155 15.88 -3.48 13.63
N PHE A 156 16.22 -3.89 14.85
CA PHE A 156 15.37 -3.63 15.99
C PHE A 156 15.24 -2.10 16.16
N PRO A 157 14.00 -1.57 16.15
CA PRO A 157 12.76 -2.26 16.45
C PRO A 157 11.86 -2.22 15.21
N SER A 158 12.09 -3.03 14.18
CA SER A 158 11.22 -3.04 13.00
C SER A 158 10.84 -4.46 12.57
N LYS A 159 9.65 -4.61 11.99
CA LYS A 159 9.27 -5.83 11.27
C LYS A 159 9.15 -5.48 9.78
N ARG A 160 9.75 -6.34 8.96
CA ARG A 160 9.77 -6.25 7.50
C ARG A 160 8.80 -7.29 6.94
N ILE A 161 7.88 -6.87 6.08
CA ILE A 161 7.10 -7.77 5.23
C ILE A 161 7.71 -7.71 3.84
N GLU A 162 8.14 -8.86 3.34
CA GLU A 162 8.48 -9.04 1.93
C GLU A 162 7.37 -9.83 1.27
N THR A 163 6.83 -9.29 0.18
CA THR A 163 5.77 -9.92 -0.62
C THR A 163 6.25 -10.07 -2.05
N VAL A 164 6.04 -11.26 -2.61
CA VAL A 164 6.29 -11.57 -4.01
C VAL A 164 5.11 -12.35 -4.59
N GLY A 165 4.88 -12.20 -5.88
CA GLY A 165 3.82 -12.92 -6.56
C GLY A 165 4.06 -13.05 -8.05
N ARG A 166 3.43 -14.08 -8.62
CA ARG A 166 3.33 -14.31 -10.06
C ARG A 166 1.86 -14.48 -10.43
N VAL A 167 1.42 -13.84 -11.49
CA VAL A 167 0.04 -13.97 -11.99
C VAL A 167 0.02 -14.12 -13.49
N THR A 168 -0.86 -15.00 -13.98
CA THR A 168 -1.23 -15.10 -15.38
C THR A 168 -2.63 -14.52 -15.55
N ILE A 169 -2.72 -13.45 -16.34
CA ILE A 169 -4.00 -12.89 -16.78
C ILE A 169 -4.26 -13.30 -18.23
N ALA A 170 -5.53 -13.54 -18.52
CA ALA A 170 -5.98 -13.98 -19.82
C ALA A 170 -7.14 -13.13 -20.33
N ARG A 171 -7.26 -13.03 -21.64
CA ARG A 171 -8.41 -12.45 -22.32
C ARG A 171 -8.76 -13.29 -23.54
N LYS A 172 -10.03 -13.63 -23.67
CA LYS A 172 -10.56 -14.27 -24.86
C LYS A 172 -10.72 -13.22 -25.98
N ASN A 173 -10.14 -13.50 -27.13
CA ASN A 173 -10.35 -12.68 -28.32
C ASN A 173 -11.77 -12.94 -28.85
N LYS A 174 -12.50 -11.86 -29.11
CA LYS A 174 -13.91 -11.92 -29.53
C LYS A 174 -14.08 -12.42 -30.96
N ASN A 175 -13.05 -12.32 -31.80
CA ASN A 175 -13.17 -12.55 -33.24
C ASN A 175 -12.87 -13.99 -33.67
N ASP A 176 -11.98 -14.68 -32.97
CA ASP A 176 -11.41 -15.97 -33.39
C ASP A 176 -11.35 -17.00 -32.25
N GLY A 177 -11.73 -16.61 -31.02
CA GLY A 177 -11.79 -17.50 -29.86
C GLY A 177 -10.44 -17.81 -29.20
N TRP A 178 -9.32 -17.31 -29.73
CA TRP A 178 -8.00 -17.51 -29.13
C TRP A 178 -7.88 -16.79 -27.78
N ILE A 179 -7.09 -17.36 -26.87
CA ILE A 179 -6.84 -16.79 -25.54
C ILE A 179 -5.46 -16.13 -25.55
N VAL A 180 -5.44 -14.81 -25.34
CA VAL A 180 -4.20 -14.07 -25.11
C VAL A 180 -3.85 -14.17 -23.64
N ARG A 181 -2.63 -14.58 -23.32
CA ARG A 181 -2.11 -14.70 -21.95
C ARG A 181 -0.96 -13.73 -21.72
N ARG A 182 -0.85 -13.23 -20.50
CA ARG A 182 0.28 -12.41 -20.04
C ARG A 182 0.64 -12.80 -18.63
N ILE A 183 1.94 -12.82 -18.36
CA ILE A 183 2.51 -13.19 -17.07
C ILE A 183 3.13 -11.93 -16.47
N TYR A 184 2.86 -11.69 -15.19
CA TYR A 184 3.47 -10.62 -14.41
C TYR A 184 4.07 -11.18 -13.15
N ASP A 185 5.24 -10.66 -12.81
CA ASP A 185 5.95 -10.90 -11.57
C ASP A 185 6.10 -9.56 -10.85
N LEU A 186 5.54 -9.46 -9.65
CA LEU A 186 5.65 -8.26 -8.81
C LEU A 186 6.12 -8.65 -7.42
N GLY A 187 6.79 -7.72 -6.75
CA GLY A 187 7.10 -7.82 -5.34
C GLY A 187 7.32 -6.46 -4.71
N TYR A 188 7.29 -6.40 -3.39
CA TYR A 188 7.56 -5.19 -2.63
C TYR A 188 7.96 -5.53 -1.20
N VAL A 189 8.60 -4.56 -0.55
CA VAL A 189 9.07 -4.67 0.82
C VAL A 189 8.51 -3.52 1.62
N TYR A 190 7.82 -3.84 2.71
CA TYR A 190 7.17 -2.87 3.58
C TYR A 190 7.64 -3.04 5.03
N TRP A 191 7.91 -1.92 5.68
CA TRP A 191 8.45 -1.86 7.03
C TRP A 191 7.46 -1.16 7.97
N ILE A 192 7.31 -1.69 9.17
CA ILE A 192 6.72 -0.94 10.29
C ILE A 192 7.79 -0.75 11.34
N GLU A 193 8.07 0.51 11.65
CA GLU A 193 8.85 0.88 12.83
C GLU A 193 8.01 0.62 14.08
N ILE A 194 8.56 -0.25 14.91
CA ILE A 194 8.24 -0.40 16.31
C ILE A 194 9.17 0.61 17.02
N PRO A 195 8.71 1.53 17.87
CA PRO A 195 9.64 2.30 18.69
C PRO A 195 10.35 1.39 19.71
N PRO A 196 11.61 1.67 20.10
CA PRO A 196 12.39 0.78 20.93
C PRO A 196 11.72 0.59 22.31
N PHE A 197 11.89 -0.60 22.89
CA PHE A 197 11.40 -1.05 24.20
C PHE A 197 9.97 -1.68 24.23
N PHE A 198 9.93 -2.96 23.85
CA PHE A 198 9.25 -4.01 24.60
C PHE A 198 10.27 -5.10 24.97
N ARG A 199 11.00 -4.86 26.07
CA ARG A 199 11.52 -5.93 26.92
C ARG A 199 11.29 -5.45 28.36
N GLN A 200 10.03 -5.46 28.80
CA GLN A 200 9.81 -5.73 30.21
C GLN A 200 10.08 -7.21 30.36
N GLU A 201 11.13 -7.49 31.12
CA GLU A 201 11.55 -8.79 31.62
C GLU A 201 10.33 -9.67 31.89
N GLU A 202 10.18 -10.79 31.15
CA GLU A 202 9.52 -11.92 31.78
C GLU A 202 10.39 -12.30 32.99
N PRO A 203 9.88 -12.29 34.23
CA PRO A 203 10.61 -12.87 35.33
C PRO A 203 10.79 -14.37 35.00
N SER A 204 12.05 -14.80 34.92
CA SER A 204 12.42 -16.21 34.83
C SER A 204 11.60 -17.02 35.84
N PRO A 205 10.77 -17.99 35.43
CA PRO A 205 10.37 -19.02 36.37
C PRO A 205 11.63 -19.85 36.63
N LEU A 206 11.85 -20.26 37.88
CA LEU A 206 12.97 -21.09 38.37
C LEU A 206 14.14 -20.30 38.97
N SER A 207 13.88 -19.66 40.11
CA SER A 207 14.79 -19.80 41.25
C SER A 207 14.55 -21.19 41.87
N GLU A 208 15.03 -22.26 41.23
CA GLU A 208 15.20 -23.53 41.93
C GLU A 208 16.50 -23.43 42.73
N ASN A 209 16.33 -23.36 44.05
CA ASN A 209 17.40 -23.48 45.02
C ASN A 209 18.09 -24.84 44.84
N PHE A 210 19.23 -24.86 44.15
CA PHE A 210 20.17 -25.98 44.26
C PHE A 210 21.06 -25.73 45.48
N THR A 211 20.68 -26.33 46.61
CA THR A 211 21.59 -26.55 47.73
C THR A 211 22.59 -27.63 47.33
N ILE A 212 23.84 -27.24 47.07
CA ILE A 212 24.96 -28.16 46.94
C ILE A 212 25.36 -28.58 48.36
N TYR A 213 25.15 -29.85 48.71
CA TYR A 213 25.78 -30.45 49.89
C TYR A 213 27.18 -30.90 49.51
N THR A 214 28.20 -30.28 50.11
CA THR A 214 29.58 -30.78 50.11
C THR A 214 29.90 -31.36 51.49
N SER A 215 29.81 -32.69 51.61
CA SER A 215 30.73 -33.60 52.34
C SER A 215 30.11 -34.98 52.42
#